data_AF-A0A380L171-F1
#
_entry.id   AF-A0A380L171-F1
#
_cell.length_a   1.000
_cell.length_b   1.000
_cell.length_c   1.000
_cell.angle_alpha   90.00
_cell.angle_beta   90.00
_cell.angle_gamma   90.00
#
_symmetry.space_group_name_H-M   'P 1'
#
loop_
_entity.id
_entity.type
_entity.pdbx_description
1 polymer ?
#
loop_
_entity_poly.entity_id
_entity_poly.type
_entity_poly.pdbx_seq_one_letter_code
_entity_poly.pdbx_strand_id
1 'polypeptide(L)'
;MKQGKIKYVAVAMASLLLGATFLSACSSDTKESQATSQTSKSSSSSSHSSSSKTSSTSDSSKKAEEQRKAKEAEEKRKAEEAKKAQEAEAQRVAEEQRKAQEAEAQRIAEEQRQAQEAAAAQAAEDQRQAQAAAAEQAAQNVYYKNCAEARAAGAAPIYQGQPGYARHLDRDGDGIACER
;
A
#
# COMPACT_ATOMS: atom_id res chain seq x y z
N MET A 1 -22.76 -19.62 -11.29
CA MET A 1 -21.71 -19.07 -10.39
C MET A 1 -22.23 -17.90 -9.54
N LYS A 2 -23.33 -18.02 -8.78
CA LYS A 2 -23.89 -16.90 -7.99
C LYS A 2 -24.16 -17.19 -6.50
N GLN A 3 -23.81 -18.38 -6.00
CA GLN A 3 -24.07 -18.79 -4.61
C GLN A 3 -22.86 -18.65 -3.66
N GLY A 4 -21.67 -18.29 -4.17
CA GLY A 4 -20.45 -18.18 -3.36
C GLY A 4 -20.30 -16.85 -2.61
N LYS A 5 -20.86 -15.76 -3.17
CA LYS A 5 -20.63 -14.40 -2.64
C LYS A 5 -21.41 -14.12 -1.35
N ILE A 6 -22.59 -14.72 -1.18
CA ILE A 6 -23.46 -14.49 0.00
C ILE A 6 -22.85 -15.12 1.26
N LYS A 7 -22.21 -16.30 1.12
CA LYS A 7 -21.55 -16.97 2.26
C LYS A 7 -20.32 -16.20 2.75
N TYR A 8 -19.61 -15.52 1.87
CA TYR A 8 -18.41 -14.75 2.22
C TYR A 8 -18.75 -13.46 3.00
N VAL A 9 -19.84 -12.79 2.62
CA VAL A 9 -20.31 -11.56 3.31
C VAL A 9 -20.83 -11.87 4.72
N ALA A 10 -21.52 -13.00 4.91
CA ALA A 10 -21.99 -13.41 6.23
C ALA A 10 -20.85 -13.79 7.21
N VAL A 11 -19.78 -14.40 6.71
CA VAL A 11 -18.60 -14.75 7.52
C VAL A 11 -17.78 -13.50 7.88
N ALA A 12 -17.62 -12.54 6.95
CA ALA A 12 -16.88 -11.30 7.21
C ALA A 12 -17.55 -10.39 8.26
N MET A 13 -18.89 -10.34 8.29
CA MET A 13 -19.63 -9.55 9.29
C MET A 13 -19.57 -10.18 10.69
N ALA A 14 -19.49 -11.51 10.80
CA ALA A 14 -19.33 -12.20 12.08
C ALA A 14 -17.92 -12.01 12.67
N SER A 15 -16.88 -11.92 11.83
CA SER A 15 -15.51 -11.62 12.27
C SER A 15 -15.34 -10.19 12.79
N LEU A 16 -16.09 -9.23 12.24
CA LEU A 16 -16.06 -7.82 12.67
C LEU A 16 -16.75 -7.60 14.03
N LEU A 17 -17.75 -8.42 14.39
CA LEU A 17 -18.44 -8.34 15.68
C LEU A 17 -17.69 -9.05 16.82
N LEU A 18 -16.83 -10.03 16.54
CA LEU A 18 -15.93 -10.62 17.54
C LEU A 18 -14.62 -9.82 17.75
N GLY A 19 -14.28 -8.89 16.84
CA GLY A 19 -13.10 -8.03 16.96
C GLY A 19 -13.27 -6.82 17.91
N ALA A 20 -14.50 -6.51 18.33
CA ALA A 20 -14.80 -5.34 19.16
C ALA A 20 -14.80 -5.59 20.68
N THR A 21 -14.53 -6.83 21.14
CA THR A 21 -14.48 -7.18 22.57
C THR A 21 -13.07 -7.46 23.10
N PHE A 22 -12.02 -7.12 22.33
CA PHE A 22 -10.62 -7.30 22.73
C PHE A 22 -9.85 -5.98 22.80
N LEU A 23 -10.50 -4.91 23.26
CA LEU A 23 -9.88 -3.62 23.57
C LEU A 23 -10.30 -3.10 24.96
N SER A 24 -10.30 -3.97 25.98
CA SER A 24 -10.60 -3.58 27.37
C SER A 24 -9.74 -4.30 28.42
N ALA A 25 -8.45 -4.50 28.13
CA ALA A 25 -7.52 -4.98 29.14
C ALA A 25 -6.07 -4.52 28.85
N CYS A 26 -5.74 -3.30 29.27
CA CYS A 26 -4.41 -2.89 29.72
C CYS A 26 -4.54 -1.55 30.48
N SER A 27 -5.22 -1.60 31.64
CA SER A 27 -5.11 -0.58 32.68
C SER A 27 -4.46 -1.22 33.89
N SER A 28 -3.18 -0.91 34.12
CA SER A 28 -2.38 -0.94 35.36
C SER A 28 -0.92 -0.76 34.89
N ASP A 29 -0.13 0.21 35.32
CA ASP A 29 0.31 0.45 36.69
C ASP A 29 0.78 1.91 36.79
N THR A 30 0.11 2.75 37.58
CA THR A 30 0.76 3.95 38.14
C THR A 30 0.68 3.85 39.65
N LYS A 31 1.84 3.59 40.23
CA LYS A 31 2.11 3.55 41.67
C LYS A 31 1.57 4.79 42.36
N GLU A 32 0.48 4.64 43.10
CA GLU A 32 0.14 5.53 44.20
C GLU A 32 0.84 4.99 45.46
N SER A 33 2.04 5.51 45.73
CA SER A 33 2.73 5.24 46.98
C SER A 33 2.05 6.01 48.11
N GLN A 34 1.30 5.23 48.90
CA GLN A 34 1.10 5.34 50.34
C GLN A 34 1.66 6.61 51.01
N ALA A 35 0.73 7.48 51.40
CA ALA A 35 0.83 8.21 52.64
C ALA A 35 0.49 7.26 53.80
N THR A 36 1.50 6.70 54.47
CA THR A 36 1.33 6.07 55.78
C THR A 36 1.77 7.04 56.86
N SER A 37 0.75 7.67 57.42
CA SER A 37 0.77 8.29 58.75
C SER A 37 1.07 7.25 59.83
N GLN A 38 1.75 7.73 60.88
CA GLN A 38 1.89 7.18 62.24
C GLN A 38 3.20 6.41 62.53
N THR A 39 4.08 7.05 63.30
CA THR A 39 4.73 6.40 64.45
C THR A 39 4.99 7.44 65.55
N SER A 40 4.16 7.36 66.58
CA SER A 40 4.35 7.61 68.02
C SER A 40 5.40 8.62 68.54
N LYS A 41 4.88 9.53 69.37
CA LYS A 41 5.55 10.20 70.49
C LYS A 41 5.93 9.21 71.60
N SER A 42 7.20 9.19 71.98
CA SER A 42 7.78 9.00 73.34
C SER A 42 9.31 8.87 73.11
N SER A 43 10.23 9.46 73.85
CA SER A 43 10.29 9.94 75.22
C SER A 43 11.38 11.01 75.34
N SER A 44 11.22 11.84 76.36
CA SER A 44 12.03 12.99 76.76
C SER A 44 13.39 12.63 77.39
N SER A 45 14.37 13.52 77.15
CA SER A 45 15.43 14.01 78.07
C SER A 45 16.34 12.97 78.74
N SER A 46 17.66 12.98 78.55
CA SER A 46 18.65 13.92 79.15
C SER A 46 19.98 13.11 79.18
N SER A 47 21.21 13.60 79.06
CA SER A 47 21.76 14.95 79.00
C SER A 47 23.31 14.89 78.97
N HIS A 48 23.94 16.04 78.65
CA HIS A 48 25.34 16.45 78.95
C HIS A 48 26.44 15.67 78.23
N SER A 49 27.50 16.23 77.64
CA SER A 49 28.19 17.52 77.56
C SER A 49 29.27 17.28 76.46
N SER A 50 29.83 18.20 75.70
CA SER A 50 30.36 19.52 76.04
C SER A 50 30.77 20.21 74.73
N SER A 51 30.52 21.51 74.66
CA SER A 51 30.84 22.41 73.57
C SER A 51 32.36 22.62 73.43
N SER A 52 32.88 22.63 72.20
CA SER A 52 33.75 23.71 71.68
C SER A 52 34.31 23.41 70.29
N LYS A 53 34.50 24.49 69.51
CA LYS A 53 35.23 24.64 68.23
C LYS A 53 34.45 24.44 66.93
N THR A 54 33.60 25.42 66.67
CA THR A 54 33.56 26.21 65.43
C THR A 54 34.95 26.35 64.77
N SER A 55 35.14 25.77 63.58
CA SER A 55 36.02 26.26 62.48
C SER A 55 36.26 25.25 61.33
N SER A 56 35.72 24.03 61.36
CA SER A 56 35.97 23.00 60.32
C SER A 56 34.74 22.52 59.53
N THR A 57 33.54 23.08 59.76
CA THR A 57 32.30 22.71 59.07
C THR A 57 32.02 23.51 57.77
N SER A 58 32.73 24.61 57.55
CA SER A 58 32.58 25.50 56.39
C SER A 58 33.35 25.04 55.14
N ASP A 59 34.35 24.17 55.28
CA ASP A 59 35.16 23.66 54.15
C ASP A 59 34.57 22.37 53.56
N SER A 60 34.15 21.44 54.42
CA SER A 60 33.52 20.17 54.02
C SER A 60 32.16 20.35 53.33
N SER A 61 31.40 21.40 53.68
CA SER A 61 30.09 21.72 53.08
C SER A 61 30.22 22.30 51.67
N LYS A 62 31.24 23.14 51.42
CA LYS A 62 31.54 23.67 50.08
C LYS A 62 31.98 22.59 49.10
N LYS A 63 32.85 21.68 49.53
CA LYS A 63 33.31 20.54 48.70
C LYS A 63 32.17 19.59 48.33
N ALA A 64 31.21 19.37 49.23
CA ALA A 64 30.03 18.55 48.95
C ALA A 64 29.07 19.23 47.96
N GLU A 65 28.90 20.55 48.03
CA GLU A 65 28.09 21.32 47.06
C GLU A 65 28.71 21.31 45.66
N GLU A 66 30.03 21.49 45.56
CA GLU A 66 30.77 21.46 44.29
C GLU A 66 30.70 20.07 43.62
N GLN A 67 30.83 18.99 44.41
CA GLN A 67 30.66 17.62 43.90
C GLN A 67 29.22 17.33 43.42
N ARG A 68 28.20 17.88 44.08
CA ARG A 68 26.81 17.73 43.63
C ARG A 68 26.56 18.48 42.33
N LYS A 69 27.08 19.71 42.21
CA LYS A 69 27.01 20.50 40.97
C LYS A 69 27.75 19.81 39.82
N ALA A 70 28.91 19.21 40.08
CA ALA A 70 29.67 18.45 39.09
C ALA A 70 28.90 17.19 38.62
N LYS A 71 28.31 16.42 39.54
CA LYS A 71 27.48 15.25 39.21
C LYS A 71 26.22 15.62 38.44
N GLU A 72 25.53 16.68 38.84
CA GLU A 72 24.33 17.17 38.14
C GLU A 72 24.67 17.67 36.73
N ALA A 73 25.82 18.36 36.55
CA ALA A 73 26.28 18.78 35.24
C ALA A 73 26.68 17.60 34.33
N GLU A 74 27.30 16.56 34.89
CA GLU A 74 27.61 15.31 34.16
C GLU A 74 26.35 14.56 33.75
N GLU A 75 25.36 14.43 34.65
CA GLU A 75 24.07 13.81 34.34
C GLU A 75 23.29 14.60 33.29
N LYS A 76 23.30 15.94 33.36
CA LYS A 76 22.71 16.80 32.32
C LYS A 76 23.39 16.61 30.96
N ARG A 77 24.72 16.52 30.91
CA ARG A 77 25.46 16.23 29.67
C ARG A 77 25.14 14.85 29.11
N LYS A 78 25.09 13.81 29.97
CA LYS A 78 24.70 12.46 29.56
C LYS A 78 23.24 12.40 29.08
N ALA A 79 22.34 13.14 29.71
CA ALA A 79 20.94 13.22 29.30
C ALA A 79 20.78 13.94 27.96
N GLU A 80 21.53 15.03 27.71
CA GLU A 80 21.55 15.71 26.41
C GLU A 80 22.12 14.81 25.32
N GLU A 81 23.23 14.11 25.58
CA GLU A 81 23.85 13.17 24.65
C GLU A 81 22.92 11.99 24.34
N ALA A 82 22.25 11.42 25.36
CA ALA A 82 21.26 10.37 25.17
C ALA A 82 20.06 10.86 24.35
N LYS A 83 19.56 12.08 24.60
CA LYS A 83 18.48 12.68 23.80
C LYS A 83 18.91 12.89 22.35
N LYS A 84 20.13 13.39 22.12
CA LYS A 84 20.68 13.58 20.78
C LYS A 84 20.88 12.26 20.04
N ALA A 85 21.31 11.21 20.74
CA ALA A 85 21.43 9.87 20.18
C ALA A 85 20.05 9.29 19.81
N GLN A 86 19.06 9.42 20.70
CA GLN A 86 17.68 8.99 20.43
C GLN A 86 17.05 9.75 19.26
N GLU A 87 17.27 11.06 19.17
CA GLU A 87 16.78 11.87 18.05
C GLU A 87 17.46 11.50 16.73
N ALA A 88 18.79 11.30 16.74
CA ALA A 88 19.52 10.85 15.55
C ALA A 88 19.07 9.47 15.07
N GLU A 89 18.79 8.54 16.00
CA GLU A 89 18.22 7.23 15.67
C GLU A 89 16.81 7.35 15.10
N ALA A 90 15.94 8.16 15.72
CA ALA A 90 14.60 8.42 15.22
C ALA A 90 14.61 9.04 13.81
N GLN A 91 15.53 9.98 13.54
CA GLN A 91 15.71 10.58 12.21
C GLN A 91 16.18 9.54 11.18
N ARG A 92 17.12 8.66 11.53
CA ARG A 92 17.57 7.58 10.64
C ARG A 92 16.44 6.60 10.31
N VAL A 93 15.68 6.18 11.31
CA VAL A 93 14.52 5.30 11.12
C VAL A 93 13.44 5.99 10.29
N ALA A 94 13.13 7.26 10.54
CA ALA A 94 12.16 8.01 9.75
C ALA A 94 12.59 8.20 8.29
N GLU A 95 13.87 8.45 8.02
CA GLU A 95 14.40 8.53 6.66
C GLU A 95 14.32 7.17 5.94
N GLU A 96 14.69 6.08 6.62
CA GLU A 96 14.59 4.73 6.07
C GLU A 96 13.14 4.35 5.75
N GLN A 97 12.20 4.63 6.67
CA GLN A 97 10.79 4.41 6.45
C GLN A 97 10.25 5.24 5.28
N ARG A 98 10.66 6.52 5.16
CA ARG A 98 10.26 7.35 4.01
C ARG A 98 10.78 6.78 2.70
N LYS A 99 12.05 6.34 2.65
CA LYS A 99 12.63 5.70 1.46
C LYS A 99 11.92 4.39 1.13
N ALA A 100 11.57 3.58 2.12
CA ALA A 100 10.82 2.34 1.92
C ALA A 100 9.41 2.61 1.38
N GLN A 101 8.69 3.57 1.93
CA GLN A 101 7.38 4.00 1.45
C GLN A 101 7.44 4.57 0.03
N GLU A 102 8.46 5.38 -0.27
CA GLU A 102 8.67 5.91 -1.61
C GLU A 102 8.99 4.79 -2.62
N ALA A 103 9.86 3.84 -2.27
CA ALA A 103 10.19 2.70 -3.10
C ALA A 103 8.96 1.80 -3.35
N GLU A 104 8.12 1.58 -2.33
CA GLU A 104 6.86 0.85 -2.47
C GLU A 104 5.89 1.59 -3.40
N ALA A 105 5.73 2.91 -3.22
CA ALA A 105 4.90 3.73 -4.09
C ALA A 105 5.40 3.70 -5.55
N GLN A 106 6.71 3.75 -5.78
CA GLN A 106 7.30 3.63 -7.11
C GLN A 106 7.05 2.25 -7.73
N ARG A 107 7.17 1.16 -6.96
CA ARG A 107 6.85 -0.19 -7.45
C ARG A 107 5.37 -0.32 -7.84
N ILE A 108 4.46 0.19 -7.02
CA ILE A 108 3.03 0.19 -7.33
C ILE A 108 2.74 1.04 -8.57
N ALA A 109 3.35 2.22 -8.69
CA ALA A 109 3.17 3.09 -9.85
C ALA A 109 3.70 2.44 -11.15
N GLU A 110 4.84 1.74 -11.08
CA GLU A 110 5.38 0.98 -12.21
C GLU A 110 4.46 -0.19 -12.60
N GLU A 111 3.99 -0.97 -11.62
CA GLU A 111 3.05 -2.07 -11.86
C GLU A 111 1.75 -1.56 -12.52
N GLN A 112 1.21 -0.44 -12.03
CA GLN A 112 0.03 0.19 -12.64
C GLN A 112 0.31 0.68 -14.06
N ARG A 113 1.48 1.25 -14.32
CA ARG A 113 1.88 1.66 -15.68
C ARG A 113 1.95 0.45 -16.61
N GLN A 114 2.58 -0.63 -16.18
CA GLN A 114 2.67 -1.87 -16.95
C GLN A 114 1.28 -2.47 -17.20
N ALA A 115 0.39 -2.45 -16.21
CA ALA A 115 -0.99 -2.92 -16.36
C ALA A 115 -1.79 -2.05 -17.35
N GLN A 116 -1.62 -0.73 -17.32
CA GLN A 116 -2.24 0.19 -18.27
C GLN A 116 -1.71 -0.02 -19.70
N GLU A 117 -0.41 -0.22 -19.85
CA GLU A 117 0.21 -0.53 -21.15
C GLU A 117 -0.28 -1.87 -21.70
N ALA A 118 -0.35 -2.90 -20.87
CA ALA A 118 -0.90 -4.20 -21.25
C ALA A 118 -2.38 -4.11 -21.64
N ALA A 119 -3.19 -3.36 -20.89
CA ALA A 119 -4.60 -3.14 -21.21
C ALA A 119 -4.76 -2.36 -22.53
N ALA A 120 -3.91 -1.37 -22.80
CA ALA A 120 -3.90 -0.64 -24.07
C ALA A 120 -3.50 -1.53 -25.25
N ALA A 121 -2.50 -2.41 -25.07
CA ALA A 121 -2.09 -3.37 -26.08
C ALA A 121 -3.21 -4.37 -26.40
N GLN A 122 -3.89 -4.91 -25.38
CA GLN A 122 -5.04 -5.78 -25.56
C GLN A 122 -6.18 -5.08 -26.30
N ALA A 123 -6.51 -3.84 -25.92
CA ALA A 123 -7.54 -3.07 -26.61
C ALA A 123 -7.19 -2.81 -28.09
N ALA A 124 -5.92 -2.57 -28.41
CA ALA A 124 -5.47 -2.41 -29.79
C ALA A 124 -5.56 -3.73 -30.59
N GLU A 125 -5.32 -4.88 -29.97
CA GLU A 125 -5.52 -6.18 -30.60
C GLU A 125 -6.99 -6.48 -30.87
N ASP A 126 -7.87 -6.25 -29.89
CA ASP A 126 -9.32 -6.41 -30.04
C ASP A 126 -9.85 -5.52 -31.18
N GLN A 127 -9.38 -4.26 -31.26
CA GLN A 127 -9.72 -3.37 -32.37
C GLN A 127 -9.25 -3.89 -33.73
N ARG A 128 -8.02 -4.43 -33.81
CA ARG A 128 -7.52 -5.04 -35.06
C ARG A 128 -8.35 -6.25 -35.47
N GLN A 129 -8.73 -7.11 -34.52
CA GLN A 129 -9.57 -8.28 -34.78
C GLN A 129 -10.97 -7.86 -35.24
N ALA A 130 -11.58 -6.86 -34.60
CA ALA A 130 -12.86 -6.32 -35.02
C ALA A 130 -12.82 -5.71 -36.43
N GLN A 131 -11.75 -4.98 -36.76
CA GLN A 131 -11.55 -4.43 -38.11
C GLN A 131 -11.37 -5.53 -39.15
N ALA A 132 -10.60 -6.58 -38.85
CA ALA A 132 -10.43 -7.72 -39.74
C ALA A 132 -11.76 -8.45 -39.99
N ALA A 133 -12.54 -8.70 -38.94
CA ALA A 133 -13.86 -9.33 -39.06
C ALA A 133 -14.84 -8.45 -39.87
N ALA A 134 -14.83 -7.14 -39.67
CA ALA A 134 -15.64 -6.22 -40.46
C ALA A 134 -15.24 -6.20 -41.94
N ALA A 135 -13.93 -6.25 -42.24
CA ALA A 135 -13.44 -6.33 -43.61
C ALA A 135 -13.84 -7.65 -44.29
N GLU A 136 -13.79 -8.77 -43.57
CA GLU A 136 -14.26 -10.07 -44.08
C GLU A 136 -15.76 -10.03 -44.37
N GLN A 137 -16.58 -9.49 -43.47
CA GLN A 137 -18.02 -9.33 -43.70
C GLN A 137 -18.31 -8.42 -44.90
N ALA A 138 -17.57 -7.33 -45.07
CA ALA A 138 -17.70 -6.45 -46.23
C ALA A 138 -17.36 -7.18 -47.54
N ALA A 139 -16.33 -8.03 -47.53
CA ALA A 139 -16.00 -8.87 -48.68
C ALA A 139 -17.15 -9.83 -49.01
N GLN A 140 -17.72 -10.53 -48.01
CA GLN A 140 -18.83 -11.48 -48.24
C GLN A 140 -20.11 -10.83 -48.78
N ASN A 141 -20.31 -9.53 -48.57
CA ASN A 141 -21.48 -8.78 -49.06
C ASN A 141 -21.27 -8.14 -50.45
N VAL A 142 -20.19 -8.50 -51.15
CA VAL A 142 -19.97 -8.06 -52.54
C VAL A 142 -21.07 -8.64 -53.43
N TYR A 143 -21.70 -7.78 -54.23
CA TYR A 143 -22.80 -8.13 -55.13
C TYR A 143 -22.56 -7.53 -56.50
N TYR A 144 -22.76 -8.34 -57.54
CA TYR A 144 -22.72 -7.90 -58.94
C TYR A 144 -24.08 -8.11 -59.60
N LYS A 145 -24.58 -7.07 -60.27
CA LYS A 145 -25.85 -7.13 -61.01
C LYS A 145 -25.75 -8.06 -62.21
N ASN A 146 -24.58 -8.11 -62.87
CA ASN A 146 -24.33 -8.92 -64.06
C ASN A 146 -22.83 -9.19 -64.28
N CYS A 147 -22.51 -10.10 -65.20
CA CYS A 147 -21.12 -10.46 -65.50
C CYS A 147 -20.28 -9.35 -66.16
N ALA A 148 -20.90 -8.36 -66.81
CA ALA A 148 -20.16 -7.22 -67.34
C ALA A 148 -19.62 -6.34 -66.22
N GLU A 149 -20.42 -6.12 -65.16
CA GLU A 149 -20.00 -5.41 -63.96
C GLU A 149 -18.90 -6.17 -63.21
N ALA A 150 -19.05 -7.48 -63.01
CA ALA A 150 -18.03 -8.33 -62.38
C ALA A 150 -16.70 -8.33 -63.16
N ARG A 151 -16.75 -8.40 -64.50
CA ARG A 151 -15.55 -8.30 -65.36
C ARG A 151 -14.93 -6.91 -65.31
N ALA A 152 -15.73 -5.85 -65.31
CA ALA A 152 -15.23 -4.47 -65.18
C ALA A 152 -14.56 -4.23 -63.83
N ALA A 153 -15.04 -4.88 -62.76
CA ALA A 153 -14.42 -4.88 -61.44
C ALA A 153 -13.19 -5.81 -61.34
N GLY A 154 -12.86 -6.58 -62.39
CA GLY A 154 -11.75 -7.53 -62.39
C GLY A 154 -11.97 -8.77 -61.51
N ALA A 155 -13.22 -9.06 -61.13
CA ALA A 155 -13.56 -10.15 -60.22
C ALA A 155 -13.83 -11.49 -60.94
N ALA A 156 -14.04 -11.49 -62.26
CA ALA A 156 -14.35 -12.69 -63.02
C ALA A 156 -13.09 -13.42 -63.53
N PRO A 157 -13.08 -14.77 -63.58
CA PRO A 157 -14.16 -15.69 -63.20
C PRO A 157 -14.33 -15.79 -61.67
N ILE A 158 -15.59 -15.87 -61.21
CA ILE A 158 -15.92 -15.97 -59.78
C ILE A 158 -16.30 -17.41 -59.46
N TYR A 159 -15.54 -18.06 -58.57
CA TYR A 159 -15.80 -19.45 -58.19
C TYR A 159 -16.83 -19.55 -57.07
N GLN A 160 -17.55 -20.68 -57.02
CA GLN A 160 -18.48 -20.96 -55.93
C GLN A 160 -17.79 -20.86 -54.56
N GLY A 161 -18.40 -20.11 -53.65
CA GLY A 161 -17.85 -19.85 -52.31
C GLY A 161 -16.92 -18.63 -52.24
N GLN A 162 -16.54 -18.02 -53.37
CA GLN A 162 -15.86 -16.73 -53.36
C GLN A 162 -16.85 -15.58 -53.17
N PRO A 163 -16.41 -14.47 -52.56
CA PRO A 163 -17.26 -13.30 -52.42
C PRO A 163 -17.68 -12.74 -53.79
N GLY A 164 -18.96 -12.40 -53.94
CA GLY A 164 -19.55 -11.98 -55.21
C GLY A 164 -20.10 -13.10 -56.09
N TYR A 165 -19.93 -14.38 -55.72
CA TYR A 165 -20.59 -15.48 -56.42
C TYR A 165 -22.09 -15.42 -56.18
N ALA A 166 -22.87 -15.51 -57.26
CA ALA A 166 -24.30 -15.63 -57.16
C ALA A 166 -24.83 -16.53 -58.29
N ARG A 167 -25.83 -17.36 -57.98
CA ARG A 167 -26.38 -18.34 -58.93
C ARG A 167 -26.93 -17.70 -60.21
N HIS A 168 -27.34 -16.42 -60.18
CA HIS A 168 -27.80 -15.71 -61.38
C HIS A 168 -26.67 -15.30 -62.34
N LEU A 169 -25.41 -15.36 -61.89
CA LEU A 169 -24.22 -15.05 -62.70
C LEU A 169 -23.61 -16.31 -63.34
N ASP A 170 -23.90 -17.48 -62.77
CA ASP A 170 -23.53 -18.80 -63.28
C ASP A 170 -24.70 -19.35 -64.12
N ARG A 171 -24.59 -19.23 -65.45
CA ARG A 171 -25.71 -19.51 -66.35
C ARG A 171 -25.93 -21.01 -66.58
N ASP A 172 -24.88 -21.81 -66.51
CA ASP A 172 -24.87 -23.26 -66.70
C ASP A 172 -24.85 -24.06 -65.40
N GLY A 173 -24.49 -23.43 -64.27
CA GLY A 173 -24.61 -24.03 -62.94
C GLY A 173 -23.44 -24.92 -62.55
N ASP A 174 -22.27 -24.74 -63.15
CA ASP A 174 -21.08 -25.57 -62.93
C ASP A 174 -20.20 -25.11 -61.76
N GLY A 175 -20.55 -23.98 -61.15
CA GLY A 175 -19.82 -23.39 -60.03
C GLY A 175 -18.78 -22.34 -60.43
N ILE A 176 -18.72 -21.93 -61.69
CA ILE A 176 -17.84 -20.86 -62.18
C ILE A 176 -18.68 -19.76 -62.84
N ALA A 177 -18.92 -18.67 -62.11
CA ALA A 177 -19.67 -17.53 -62.65
C ALA A 177 -18.80 -16.66 -63.57
N CYS A 178 -19.42 -16.15 -64.64
CA CYS A 178 -18.84 -15.16 -65.55
C CYS A 178 -17.56 -15.58 -66.31
N GLU A 179 -17.43 -16.86 -66.61
CA GLU A 179 -16.28 -17.46 -67.31
C GLU A 179 -16.20 -17.13 -68.82
N ARG A 180 -17.29 -16.61 -69.41
CA ARG A 180 -17.45 -16.27 -70.84
C ARG A 180 -17.84 -14.81 -71.04
#